data_AF-A0A1B1ZR55-F1
#
_entry.id   AF-A0A1B1ZR55-F1
#
_cell.length_a   1.000
_cell.length_b   1.000
_cell.length_c   1.000
_cell.angle_alpha   90.00
_cell.angle_beta   90.00
_cell.angle_gamma   90.00
#
_symmetry.space_group_name_H-M   'P 1'
#
loop_
_entity.id
_entity.type
_entity.pdbx_description
1 polymer ?
#
loop_
_entity_poly.entity_id
_entity_poly.type
_entity_poly.pdbx_seq_one_letter_code
_entity_poly.pdbx_strand_id
1 'polypeptide(L)'
;MQKLIIEARVNEYAMRDVNPHVPWEPEEIGKEAAALERAGASVLHFHARGSDGAPRHDVGGYAETIAAVRAAGDLAVPPRSWRVLMPRLG
;
A
#
# COMPACT_ATOMS: atom_id res chain seq x y z
N MET A 1 13.66 -22.46 -15.03
CA MET A 1 12.91 -21.22 -15.32
C MET A 1 13.20 -20.19 -14.25
N GLN A 2 13.38 -18.92 -14.62
CA GLN A 2 13.45 -17.82 -13.66
C GLN A 2 12.04 -17.42 -13.23
N LYS A 3 11.85 -17.05 -11.96
CA LYS A 3 10.57 -16.55 -11.46
C LYS A 3 10.41 -15.07 -11.83
N LEU A 4 9.20 -14.67 -12.20
CA LEU A 4 8.83 -13.26 -12.40
C LEU A 4 8.32 -12.68 -11.08
N ILE A 5 8.79 -11.49 -10.71
CA ILE A 5 8.27 -10.71 -9.59
C ILE A 5 7.28 -9.70 -10.15
N ILE A 6 6.07 -9.68 -9.60
CA ILE A 6 5.02 -8.75 -10.00
C ILE A 6 4.76 -7.82 -8.80
N GLU A 7 5.06 -6.54 -8.97
CA GLU A 7 4.74 -5.47 -8.03
C GLU A 7 3.45 -4.77 -8.47
N ALA A 8 2.46 -4.74 -7.58
CA ALA A 8 1.22 -4.01 -7.78
C ALA A 8 1.30 -2.65 -7.07
N ARG A 9 1.22 -1.56 -7.86
CA ARG A 9 1.20 -0.17 -7.37
C ARG A 9 -0.23 0.35 -7.40
N VAL A 10 -0.91 0.28 -6.26
CA VAL A 10 -2.38 0.31 -6.25
C VAL A 10 -2.99 1.72 -6.23
N ASN A 11 -2.27 2.72 -5.75
CA ASN A 11 -2.86 4.06 -5.60
C ASN A 11 -1.94 5.23 -5.99
N GLU A 12 -0.65 5.18 -5.63
CA GLU A 12 0.18 6.40 -5.66
C GLU A 12 -0.54 7.55 -4.93
N TYR A 13 -0.51 8.75 -5.49
CA TYR A 13 -1.36 9.87 -5.08
C TYR A 13 -2.52 10.13 -6.04
N ALA A 14 -2.94 9.10 -6.80
CA ALA A 14 -4.07 9.25 -7.71
C ALA A 14 -5.35 9.61 -6.95
N MET A 15 -6.13 10.51 -7.54
CA MET A 15 -7.45 10.89 -7.07
C MET A 15 -8.54 10.00 -7.71
N ARG A 16 -9.75 10.01 -7.14
CA ARG A 16 -10.91 9.22 -7.60
C ARG A 16 -11.76 9.92 -8.67
N ASP A 17 -11.30 11.06 -9.16
CA ASP A 17 -11.93 11.83 -10.23
C ASP A 17 -11.94 11.09 -11.57
N VAL A 18 -10.88 10.32 -11.88
CA VAL A 18 -10.78 9.51 -13.09
C VAL A 18 -11.23 8.06 -12.88
N ASN A 19 -10.87 7.47 -11.74
CA ASN A 19 -11.19 6.09 -11.42
C ASN A 19 -11.67 5.98 -9.96
N PRO A 20 -12.95 5.65 -9.69
CA PRO A 20 -13.47 5.55 -8.32
C PRO A 20 -12.87 4.37 -7.53
N HIS A 21 -12.19 3.43 -8.20
CA HIS A 21 -11.62 2.24 -7.58
C HIS A 21 -10.23 2.45 -6.98
N VAL A 22 -9.67 3.68 -7.00
CA VAL A 22 -8.38 3.94 -6.32
C VAL A 22 -8.53 3.71 -4.81
N PRO A 23 -7.80 2.76 -4.19
CA PRO A 23 -7.93 2.47 -2.77
C PRO A 23 -7.18 3.53 -1.93
N TRP A 24 -7.87 4.08 -0.93
CA TRP A 24 -7.33 5.08 -0.01
C TRP A 24 -7.30 4.55 1.42
N GLU A 25 -8.39 3.94 1.87
CA GLU A 25 -8.53 3.46 3.24
C GLU A 25 -7.71 2.18 3.48
N PRO A 26 -7.21 1.96 4.71
CA PRO A 26 -6.50 0.72 5.07
C PRO A 26 -7.26 -0.55 4.69
N GLU A 27 -8.58 -0.58 4.92
CA GLU A 27 -9.43 -1.74 4.60
C GLU A 27 -9.53 -1.99 3.08
N GLU A 28 -9.61 -0.92 2.28
CA GLU A 28 -9.64 -1.03 0.82
C GLU A 28 -8.31 -1.59 0.30
N ILE A 29 -7.19 -1.09 0.82
CA ILE A 29 -5.86 -1.56 0.43
C ILE A 29 -5.64 -3.03 0.86
N GLY A 30 -6.15 -3.43 2.04
CA GLY A 30 -6.12 -4.83 2.48
C GLY A 30 -6.93 -5.75 1.56
N LYS A 31 -8.13 -5.33 1.13
CA LYS A 31 -8.95 -6.08 0.16
C LYS A 31 -8.23 -6.25 -1.18
N GLU A 32 -7.61 -5.18 -1.68
CA GLU A 32 -6.79 -5.23 -2.90
C GLU A 32 -5.60 -6.17 -2.74
N ALA A 33 -4.92 -6.16 -1.59
CA ALA A 33 -3.80 -7.06 -1.32
C ALA A 33 -4.18 -8.54 -1.54
N ALA A 34 -5.30 -8.99 -0.95
CA ALA A 34 -5.75 -10.36 -1.10
C ALA A 34 -6.15 -10.69 -2.56
N ALA A 35 -6.74 -9.74 -3.28
CA ALA A 35 -7.09 -9.93 -4.69
C ALA A 35 -5.84 -10.05 -5.58
N LEU A 36 -4.85 -9.20 -5.34
CA LEU A 36 -3.59 -9.16 -6.09
C LEU A 36 -2.73 -10.39 -5.84
N GLU A 37 -2.69 -10.89 -4.61
CA GLU A 37 -2.02 -12.14 -4.27
C GLU A 37 -2.62 -13.32 -5.06
N ARG A 38 -3.96 -13.43 -5.08
CA ARG A 38 -4.64 -14.46 -5.90
C ARG A 38 -4.38 -14.29 -7.39
N ALA A 39 -4.12 -13.07 -7.86
CA ALA A 39 -3.77 -12.77 -9.25
C ALA A 39 -2.28 -13.02 -9.57
N GLY A 40 -1.45 -13.35 -8.57
CA GLY A 40 -0.03 -13.67 -8.76
C GLY A 40 0.95 -12.53 -8.49
N ALA A 41 0.49 -11.42 -7.89
CA ALA A 41 1.41 -10.42 -7.33
C ALA A 41 2.23 -11.04 -6.19
N SER A 42 3.45 -10.54 -6.02
CA SER A 42 4.32 -10.93 -4.89
C SER A 42 4.76 -9.74 -4.05
N VAL A 43 4.54 -8.51 -4.56
CA VAL A 43 4.84 -7.26 -3.86
C VAL A 43 3.65 -6.32 -3.97
N LEU A 44 3.22 -5.77 -2.85
CA LEU A 44 2.23 -4.68 -2.81
C LEU A 44 2.93 -3.37 -2.46
N HIS A 45 2.59 -2.35 -3.24
CA HIS A 45 3.09 -1.01 -3.04
C HIS A 45 1.93 -0.02 -2.94
N PHE A 46 1.88 0.72 -1.83
CA PHE A 46 0.80 1.64 -1.49
C PHE A 46 1.32 2.92 -0.82
N HIS A 47 0.53 3.99 -0.81
CA HIS A 47 0.69 5.13 0.11
C HIS A 47 -0.50 5.19 1.06
N ALA A 48 -0.23 5.55 2.32
CA ALA A 48 -1.30 5.92 3.23
C ALA A 48 -1.97 7.22 2.73
N ARG A 49 -3.30 7.25 2.80
CA ARG A 49 -4.14 8.37 2.38
C ARG A 49 -5.10 8.75 3.50
N GLY A 50 -5.58 9.99 3.50
CA GLY A 50 -6.78 10.37 4.21
C GLY A 50 -8.03 9.93 3.46
N SER A 51 -9.19 9.99 4.12
CA SER A 51 -10.50 9.67 3.54
C SER A 51 -10.90 10.63 2.41
N ASP A 52 -10.30 11.82 2.36
CA ASP A 52 -10.42 12.80 1.29
C ASP A 52 -9.42 12.57 0.13
N GLY A 53 -8.56 11.56 0.25
CA GLY A 53 -7.50 11.26 -0.70
C GLY A 53 -6.22 12.07 -0.48
N ALA A 54 -6.13 12.96 0.51
CA ALA A 54 -4.88 13.66 0.78
C ALA A 54 -3.75 12.68 1.18
N PRO A 55 -2.47 12.96 0.87
CA PRO A 55 -1.35 12.17 1.38
C PRO A 55 -1.32 12.14 2.91
N ARG A 56 -1.23 10.94 3.50
CA ARG A 56 -1.06 10.74 4.94
C ARG A 56 0.36 10.25 5.21
N HIS A 57 1.12 10.99 6.03
CA HIS A 57 2.55 10.74 6.25
C HIS A 57 2.91 10.33 7.69
N ASP A 58 1.93 10.11 8.55
CA ASP A 58 2.16 9.65 9.92
C ASP A 58 2.35 8.13 10.00
N VAL A 59 3.04 7.70 11.05
CA VAL A 59 3.30 6.29 11.35
C VAL A 59 2.00 5.51 11.52
N GLY A 60 0.94 6.12 12.06
CA GLY A 60 -0.35 5.49 12.30
C GLY A 60 -0.99 5.01 11.00
N GLY A 61 -1.09 5.87 9.99
CA GLY A 61 -1.71 5.52 8.71
C GLY A 61 -0.99 4.39 7.98
N TYR A 62 0.34 4.39 8.02
CA TYR A 62 1.12 3.28 7.47
C TYR A 62 0.97 1.99 8.30
N ALA A 63 0.99 2.08 9.63
CA ALA A 63 0.84 0.93 10.51
C ALA A 63 -0.54 0.27 10.37
N GLU A 64 -1.60 1.06 10.31
CA GLU A 64 -2.98 0.61 10.07
C GLU A 64 -3.07 -0.13 8.72
N THR A 65 -2.51 0.46 7.66
CA THR A 65 -2.55 -0.15 6.32
C THR A 65 -1.71 -1.42 6.23
N ILE A 66 -0.50 -1.45 6.81
CA ILE A 66 0.34 -2.65 6.86
C ILE A 66 -0.37 -3.76 7.64
N ALA A 67 -1.03 -3.44 8.75
CA ALA A 67 -1.80 -4.41 9.52
C ALA A 67 -2.95 -5.00 8.69
N ALA A 68 -3.69 -4.16 7.96
CA ALA A 68 -4.77 -4.61 7.08
C ALA A 68 -4.25 -5.53 5.95
N VAL A 69 -3.12 -5.18 5.32
CA VAL A 69 -2.49 -6.01 4.28
C VAL A 69 -2.05 -7.36 4.83
N ARG A 70 -1.36 -7.39 5.98
CA ARG A 70 -0.89 -8.62 6.62
C ARG A 70 -2.02 -9.50 7.14
N ALA A 71 -3.15 -8.91 7.54
CA ALA A 71 -4.33 -9.66 7.91
C ALA A 71 -5.01 -10.31 6.69
N ALA A 72 -4.79 -9.76 5.50
CA ALA A 72 -5.40 -10.21 4.25
C ALA A 72 -4.56 -11.26 3.51
N GLY A 73 -3.23 -11.28 3.70
CA GLY A 73 -2.33 -12.21 3.00
C GLY A 73 -0.84 -11.97 3.23
N ASP A 74 0.00 -12.63 2.43
CA ASP A 74 1.47 -12.71 2.62
C ASP A 74 2.28 -11.85 1.64
N LEU A 75 1.62 -10.93 0.90
CA LEU A 75 2.32 -10.03 -0.03
C LEU A 75 3.44 -9.26 0.68
N ALA A 76 4.59 -9.17 0.02
CA ALA A 76 5.69 -8.36 0.54
C ALA A 76 5.31 -6.87 0.48
N VAL A 77 5.48 -6.18 1.60
CA VAL A 77 5.24 -4.74 1.74
C VAL A 77 6.55 -4.03 2.06
N PRO A 78 7.29 -3.52 1.06
CA PRO A 78 8.56 -2.86 1.29
C PRO A 78 8.37 -1.52 2.03
N PRO A 79 9.28 -1.16 2.94
CA PRO A 79 9.21 0.12 3.64
C PRO A 79 9.36 1.27 2.64
N ARG A 80 8.39 2.18 2.65
CA ARG A 80 8.21 3.15 1.56
C ARG A 80 8.48 4.59 1.91
N SER A 81 9.16 4.87 3.02
CA SER A 81 9.73 6.19 3.21
C SER A 81 11.18 6.13 3.69
N TRP A 82 12.02 6.89 2.98
CA TRP A 82 13.33 7.37 3.44
C TRP A 82 13.26 7.93 4.88
N ARG A 83 12.09 8.42 5.29
CA ARG A 83 11.80 9.00 6.61
C ARG A 83 11.54 7.97 7.72
N VAL A 84 11.10 6.75 7.40
CA VAL A 84 10.96 5.65 8.37
C VAL A 84 12.31 4.94 8.60
N LEU A 85 13.19 4.96 7.60
CA LEU A 85 14.54 4.36 7.69
C LEU A 85 15.58 5.28 8.36
N MET A 86 15.36 6.58 8.45
CA MET A 86 16.29 7.53 9.10
C MET A 86 15.56 8.41 10.14
N PRO A 87 15.49 7.98 11.42
CA PRO A 87 14.74 8.72 12.45
C PRO A 87 15.32 10.09 12.79
N ARG A 88 16.60 10.38 12.46
CA ARG A 88 17.28 11.63 12.82
C ARG A 88 18.42 11.92 11.84
N LEU A 89 18.18 12.81 10.89
CA LEU A 89 19.22 13.70 10.39
C LEU A 89 18.71 15.12 10.65
N GLY A 90 18.99 15.58 11.87
CA GLY A 90 19.06 16.99 12.22
C GLY A 90 20.51 17.41 12.19
#